data_AF-A0A930Y554-F1
#
_entry.id   AF-A0A930Y554-F1
#
_cell.length_a   1.000
_cell.length_b   1.000
_cell.length_c   1.000
_cell.angle_alpha   90.00
_cell.angle_beta   90.00
_cell.angle_gamma   90.00
#
_symmetry.space_group_name_H-M   'P 1'
#
loop_
_entity.id
_entity.type
_entity.pdbx_description
1 polymer ?
#
loop_
_entity_poly.entity_id
_entity_poly.type
_entity_poly.pdbx_seq_one_letter_code
_entity_poly.pdbx_strand_id
1 'polypeptide(L)'
;MRSALFALLTASTLALGVTSPSLAAEGDPTATVTFPDITTLNPDTTDYVVQVEVDGYDTVQARWPSHYAEPQTLDAHGGTTIEFPRDGSGPVLVYGCIASACDEIGVGPEVTVHRTLGLWPPSRTLRSPSQATALHLQISWRLPEGTVGEASWSIVPAATPEAAALTEGSGTVDLQADWLGEVSVPVDLSDLPEGDYLARVDVTADVDGYGPLASAVEAPIVVDDTPPSITAVRLYEDHVYPERDYYLDFASFSATWSGETERAYEVLDGDGTVVAGDTFVHDRAKWYPRTKYPNRIDAGVYTLRLVATDEAGNTARVVAGQVRVTPKKRLRQVVTVRQMSAKKVLGGTHVDRCSQLRSPSTHGGAGSLGFASLTRCRTASQSVVAAGFGAYLPDSFTPTQKTRRSRYSGLQISLLGGPARDAGRDPYLVMAYTDLHDRLLGKRTFYEGYGRHDLDKLARGITRVVRHDRRSDRYYVWWQAGLAAGSRYDLQKFRIQVKRWVLR
;
A
#
# COMPACT_ATOMS: atom_id res chain seq x y z
N MET A 1 64.99 24.84 -0.31
CA MET A 1 65.88 25.73 -1.08
C MET A 1 67.31 25.40 -0.68
N ARG A 2 68.20 25.06 -1.63
CA ARG A 2 69.68 24.93 -1.57
C ARG A 2 70.36 24.34 -0.30
N SER A 3 71.41 23.51 -0.36
CA SER A 3 72.14 22.82 -1.45
C SER A 3 73.27 21.99 -0.80
N ALA A 4 73.87 21.05 -1.55
CA ALA A 4 75.29 20.65 -1.45
C ALA A 4 75.73 19.88 -0.17
N LEU A 5 76.78 19.05 -0.16
CA LEU A 5 77.59 18.39 -1.21
C LEU A 5 78.28 17.15 -0.57
N PHE A 6 78.67 16.12 -1.33
CA PHE A 6 80.11 15.77 -1.56
C PHE A 6 80.30 14.54 -2.49
N ALA A 7 81.54 14.39 -2.98
CA ALA A 7 82.05 13.46 -3.99
C ALA A 7 83.58 13.32 -3.79
N LEU A 8 84.36 12.33 -4.24
CA LEU A 8 84.25 11.11 -5.08
C LEU A 8 85.49 10.22 -4.68
N LEU A 9 85.89 9.04 -5.19
CA LEU A 9 85.50 8.04 -6.20
C LEU A 9 86.31 6.74 -5.87
N THR A 10 85.93 5.55 -6.39
CA THR A 10 86.82 4.35 -6.60
C THR A 10 87.46 3.66 -5.36
N ALA A 11 87.94 2.40 -5.39
CA ALA A 11 87.60 1.20 -6.18
C ALA A 11 88.30 -0.07 -5.62
N SER A 12 87.85 -1.24 -6.09
CA SER A 12 88.61 -2.50 -6.24
C SER A 12 89.04 -3.35 -5.01
N THR A 13 88.37 -4.52 -4.90
CA THR A 13 88.94 -5.88 -4.68
C THR A 13 89.88 -6.17 -3.50
N LEU A 14 89.48 -7.13 -2.67
CA LEU A 14 90.01 -8.50 -2.77
C LEU A 14 88.99 -9.52 -2.22
N ALA A 15 89.16 -10.81 -2.53
CA ALA A 15 88.25 -11.89 -2.11
C ALA A 15 89.01 -13.01 -1.37
N LEU A 16 88.38 -13.56 -0.34
CA LEU A 16 88.61 -14.84 0.38
C LEU A 16 87.61 -14.84 1.56
N GLY A 17 86.93 -15.92 1.94
CA GLY A 17 86.93 -17.27 1.38
C GLY A 17 86.54 -18.30 2.44
N VAL A 18 85.24 -18.43 2.75
CA VAL A 18 84.73 -19.47 3.67
C VAL A 18 83.58 -20.21 3.00
N THR A 19 83.71 -21.54 2.92
CA THR A 19 82.74 -22.43 2.27
C THR A 19 81.48 -22.60 3.11
N SER A 20 80.35 -22.16 2.59
CA SER A 20 79.07 -22.81 2.92
C SER A 20 78.96 -24.08 2.07
N PRO A 21 78.39 -25.18 2.59
CA PRO A 21 78.18 -26.37 1.78
C PRO A 21 77.22 -26.06 0.63
N SER A 22 77.51 -26.57 -0.56
CA SER A 22 76.46 -26.77 -1.55
C SER A 22 75.54 -27.85 -1.00
N LEU A 23 74.38 -27.43 -0.46
CA LEU A 23 73.17 -28.22 -0.64
C LEU A 23 73.10 -28.59 -2.13
N ALA A 24 72.66 -29.81 -2.42
CA ALA A 24 72.33 -30.16 -3.78
C ALA A 24 71.27 -29.17 -4.29
N ALA A 25 71.26 -28.93 -5.60
CA ALA A 25 70.04 -28.42 -6.20
C ALA A 25 69.01 -29.55 -6.10
N GLU A 26 68.21 -29.52 -5.04
CA GLU A 26 66.85 -30.06 -5.08
C GLU A 26 66.21 -29.46 -6.33
N GLY A 27 65.73 -30.32 -7.24
CA GLY A 27 65.12 -29.84 -8.47
C GLY A 27 63.89 -29.00 -8.14
N ASP A 28 63.63 -27.94 -8.93
CA ASP A 28 62.37 -27.21 -8.82
C ASP A 28 61.22 -28.23 -8.89
N PRO A 29 60.32 -28.28 -7.88
CA PRO A 29 59.42 -29.41 -7.69
C PRO A 29 58.49 -29.56 -8.89
N THR A 30 58.47 -30.74 -9.49
CA THR A 30 57.72 -30.99 -10.72
C THR A 30 56.38 -31.60 -10.41
N ALA A 31 55.32 -31.09 -11.04
CA ALA A 31 53.95 -31.57 -10.88
C ALA A 31 53.27 -31.81 -12.22
N THR A 32 52.59 -32.95 -12.33
CA THR A 32 51.56 -33.22 -13.35
C THR A 32 50.29 -33.66 -12.64
N VAL A 33 49.17 -32.97 -12.90
CA VAL A 33 47.85 -33.32 -12.36
C VAL A 33 46.90 -33.52 -13.54
N THR A 34 46.21 -34.66 -13.57
CA THR A 34 45.18 -34.97 -14.59
C THR A 34 43.84 -35.18 -13.90
N PHE A 35 42.84 -34.44 -14.34
CA PHE A 35 41.46 -34.52 -13.88
C PHE A 35 40.63 -35.36 -14.86
N PRO A 36 39.56 -36.03 -14.41
CA PRO A 36 38.65 -36.74 -15.30
C PRO A 36 37.73 -35.75 -16.04
N ASP A 37 37.30 -36.11 -17.24
CA ASP A 37 36.35 -35.34 -18.08
C ASP A 37 34.90 -35.45 -17.56
N ILE A 38 34.70 -35.21 -16.26
CA ILE A 38 33.41 -35.30 -15.55
C ILE A 38 33.11 -33.93 -14.93
N THR A 39 31.97 -33.35 -15.30
CA THR A 39 31.49 -32.05 -14.77
C THR A 39 30.20 -32.16 -13.95
N THR A 40 29.52 -33.31 -13.99
CA THR A 40 28.38 -33.64 -13.13
C THR A 40 28.55 -35.05 -12.59
N LEU A 41 28.24 -35.30 -11.31
CA LEU A 41 28.16 -36.65 -10.77
C LEU A 41 27.30 -36.77 -9.49
N ASN A 42 26.83 -38.00 -9.25
CA ASN A 42 26.53 -38.50 -7.91
C ASN A 42 27.75 -39.27 -7.36
N PRO A 43 28.40 -38.81 -6.28
CA PRO A 43 29.58 -39.47 -5.68
C PRO A 43 29.25 -40.78 -4.96
N ASP A 44 27.98 -41.10 -4.72
CA ASP A 44 27.57 -42.43 -4.21
C ASP A 44 27.53 -43.50 -5.32
N THR A 45 27.66 -43.10 -6.60
CA THR A 45 27.61 -44.02 -7.76
C THR A 45 28.68 -43.78 -8.83
N THR A 46 29.56 -42.79 -8.66
CA THR A 46 30.58 -42.43 -9.67
C THR A 46 31.83 -41.85 -9.01
N ASP A 47 32.96 -42.54 -9.17
CA ASP A 47 34.26 -42.10 -8.65
C ASP A 47 34.84 -40.93 -9.47
N TYR A 48 35.20 -39.83 -8.81
CA TYR A 48 35.98 -38.75 -9.40
C TYR A 48 37.46 -38.95 -9.06
N VAL A 49 38.20 -39.65 -9.91
CA VAL A 49 39.62 -39.99 -9.66
C VAL A 49 40.54 -38.94 -10.25
N VAL A 50 41.26 -38.20 -9.40
CA VAL A 50 42.34 -37.29 -9.82
C VAL A 50 43.65 -38.07 -9.84
N GLN A 51 44.37 -37.98 -10.97
CA GLN A 51 45.71 -38.55 -11.11
C GLN A 51 46.76 -37.49 -10.82
N VAL A 52 47.77 -37.85 -10.01
CA VAL A 52 48.87 -36.98 -9.60
C VAL A 52 50.19 -37.72 -9.85
N GLU A 53 51.15 -37.02 -10.45
CA GLU A 53 52.55 -37.43 -10.50
C GLU A 53 53.39 -36.20 -10.10
N VAL A 54 53.95 -36.22 -8.89
CA VAL A 54 54.74 -35.11 -8.33
C VAL A 54 56.06 -35.57 -7.72
N ASP A 55 57.10 -34.75 -7.87
CA ASP A 55 58.38 -34.90 -7.17
C ASP A 55 58.67 -33.62 -6.35
N GLY A 56 59.16 -33.79 -5.12
CA GLY A 56 59.66 -32.67 -4.29
C GLY A 56 58.66 -32.00 -3.34
N TYR A 57 57.45 -32.57 -3.14
CA TYR A 57 56.48 -32.09 -2.15
C TYR A 57 56.39 -33.02 -0.93
N ASP A 58 56.18 -32.47 0.27
CA ASP A 58 55.96 -33.24 1.51
C ASP A 58 54.59 -33.94 1.51
N THR A 59 53.56 -33.25 0.98
CA THR A 59 52.18 -33.76 0.83
C THR A 59 51.49 -33.11 -0.36
N VAL A 60 50.50 -33.81 -0.93
CA VAL A 60 49.54 -33.26 -1.90
C VAL A 60 48.15 -33.24 -1.29
N GLN A 61 47.36 -32.19 -1.56
CA GLN A 61 46.00 -32.04 -1.03
C GLN A 61 45.02 -31.54 -2.10
N ALA A 62 43.87 -32.20 -2.25
CA ALA A 62 42.72 -31.65 -2.96
C ALA A 62 41.87 -30.77 -2.04
N ARG A 63 41.21 -29.78 -2.64
CA ARG A 63 40.16 -28.96 -2.05
C ARG A 63 39.06 -28.71 -3.08
N TRP A 64 37.81 -28.86 -2.68
CA TRP A 64 36.64 -28.49 -3.48
C TRP A 64 35.84 -27.42 -2.72
N PRO A 65 35.46 -26.28 -3.33
CA PRO A 65 35.19 -25.03 -2.62
C PRO A 65 33.79 -24.92 -1.97
N SER A 66 33.30 -25.99 -1.35
CA SER A 66 32.33 -25.82 -0.26
C SER A 66 33.05 -25.17 0.94
N HIS A 67 32.45 -24.18 1.61
CA HIS A 67 33.07 -23.43 2.72
C HIS A 67 33.38 -24.26 3.99
N TYR A 68 33.16 -25.58 3.97
CA TYR A 68 33.27 -26.47 5.12
C TYR A 68 33.95 -27.82 4.80
N ALA A 69 34.55 -27.98 3.61
CA ALA A 69 35.34 -29.17 3.29
C ALA A 69 36.75 -29.05 3.88
N GLU A 70 37.20 -30.09 4.60
CA GLU A 70 38.61 -30.22 4.99
C GLU A 70 39.45 -30.66 3.77
N PRO A 71 40.75 -30.30 3.69
CA PRO A 71 41.61 -30.75 2.60
C PRO A 71 41.82 -32.27 2.62
N GLN A 72 41.67 -32.91 1.47
CA GLN A 72 41.86 -34.36 1.32
C GLN A 72 43.28 -34.65 0.83
N THR A 73 44.02 -35.51 1.52
CA THR A 73 45.36 -35.93 1.07
C THR A 73 45.24 -36.79 -0.18
N LEU A 74 46.08 -36.52 -1.18
CA LEU A 74 46.21 -37.34 -2.39
C LEU A 74 47.51 -38.15 -2.35
N ASP A 75 47.53 -39.27 -3.07
CA ASP A 75 48.76 -39.99 -3.38
C ASP A 75 49.65 -39.13 -4.29
N ALA A 76 50.96 -39.13 -4.06
CA ALA A 76 51.92 -38.35 -4.86
C ALA A 76 52.18 -38.94 -6.26
N HIS A 77 51.90 -40.23 -6.43
CA HIS A 77 52.10 -40.99 -7.67
C HIS A 77 50.93 -41.97 -7.86
N GLY A 78 49.97 -41.62 -8.70
CA GLY A 78 48.80 -42.45 -9.00
C GLY A 78 47.47 -41.69 -8.88
N GLY A 79 46.38 -42.45 -8.69
CA GLY A 79 45.01 -41.93 -8.73
C GLY A 79 44.29 -42.06 -7.40
N THR A 80 43.81 -40.95 -6.86
CA THR A 80 43.00 -40.90 -5.63
C THR A 80 41.58 -40.43 -5.96
N THR A 81 40.56 -41.13 -5.46
CA THR A 81 39.15 -40.69 -5.57
C THR A 81 38.91 -39.49 -4.64
N ILE A 82 38.30 -38.42 -5.15
CA ILE A 82 37.90 -37.25 -4.37
C ILE A 82 36.54 -37.51 -3.72
N GLU A 83 36.47 -37.38 -2.39
CA GLU A 83 35.21 -37.45 -1.65
C GLU A 83 34.44 -36.13 -1.76
N PHE A 84 33.15 -36.19 -2.11
CA PHE A 84 32.27 -35.02 -2.05
C PHE A 84 31.22 -35.21 -0.95
N PRO A 85 31.48 -34.74 0.29
CA PRO A 85 30.63 -35.03 1.45
C PRO A 85 29.26 -34.32 1.43
N ARG A 86 29.01 -33.42 0.48
CA ARG A 86 27.78 -32.61 0.32
C ARG A 86 27.58 -32.21 -1.14
N ASP A 87 26.35 -31.89 -1.50
CA ASP A 87 25.98 -31.24 -2.76
C ASP A 87 26.61 -29.84 -2.92
N GLY A 88 26.81 -29.41 -4.17
CA GLY A 88 27.39 -28.10 -4.49
C GLY A 88 27.96 -28.00 -5.92
N SER A 89 28.65 -26.90 -6.24
CA SER A 89 29.43 -26.77 -7.48
C SER A 89 30.75 -26.05 -7.23
N GLY A 90 31.79 -26.42 -7.97
CA GLY A 90 33.09 -25.75 -7.95
C GLY A 90 34.21 -26.58 -8.58
N PRO A 91 35.36 -25.96 -8.94
CA PRO A 91 36.53 -26.69 -9.42
C PRO A 91 37.20 -27.50 -8.29
N VAL A 92 37.79 -28.64 -8.64
CA VAL A 92 38.72 -29.34 -7.74
C VAL A 92 40.10 -28.71 -7.86
N LEU A 93 40.61 -28.16 -6.76
CA LEU A 93 41.90 -27.47 -6.66
C LEU A 93 42.90 -28.38 -5.98
N VAL A 94 44.07 -28.57 -6.57
CA VAL A 94 45.13 -29.44 -6.04
C VAL A 94 46.34 -28.60 -5.64
N TYR A 95 46.78 -28.80 -4.39
CA TYR A 95 47.89 -28.08 -3.77
C TYR A 95 49.03 -29.04 -3.44
N GLY A 96 50.25 -28.66 -3.82
CA GLY A 96 51.48 -29.30 -3.36
C GLY A 96 52.05 -28.50 -2.19
N CYS A 97 52.40 -29.18 -1.10
CA CYS A 97 52.86 -28.52 0.13
C CYS A 97 54.30 -28.90 0.49
N ILE A 98 55.11 -27.91 0.92
CA ILE A 98 56.47 -28.06 1.44
C ILE A 98 56.57 -27.25 2.74
N ALA A 99 57.03 -27.86 3.83
CA ALA A 99 57.23 -27.23 5.14
C ALA A 99 56.02 -26.42 5.67
N SER A 100 54.80 -26.87 5.35
CA SER A 100 53.50 -26.21 5.63
C SER A 100 53.17 -24.94 4.80
N ALA A 101 54.02 -24.54 3.85
CA ALA A 101 53.58 -23.71 2.73
C ALA A 101 52.92 -24.61 1.67
N CYS A 102 51.92 -24.12 0.95
CA CYS A 102 51.20 -24.87 -0.09
C CYS A 102 50.95 -23.99 -1.31
N ASP A 103 51.39 -24.46 -2.48
CA ASP A 103 51.20 -23.79 -3.77
C ASP A 103 50.20 -24.58 -4.63
N GLU A 104 49.48 -23.87 -5.50
CA GLU A 104 48.48 -24.48 -6.39
C GLU A 104 49.18 -25.14 -7.59
N ILE A 105 49.02 -26.46 -7.72
CA ILE A 105 49.70 -27.28 -8.75
C ILE A 105 48.74 -27.85 -9.80
N GLY A 106 47.43 -27.73 -9.60
CA GLY A 106 46.42 -28.13 -10.57
C GLY A 106 45.04 -27.54 -10.28
N VAL A 107 44.32 -27.17 -11.34
CA VAL A 107 42.94 -26.68 -11.28
C VAL A 107 42.10 -27.50 -12.24
N GLY A 108 41.14 -28.25 -11.71
CA GLY A 108 40.23 -29.07 -12.49
C GLY A 108 39.09 -28.28 -13.14
N PRO A 109 38.26 -28.94 -13.96
CA PRO A 109 37.00 -28.37 -14.44
C PRO A 109 36.07 -28.05 -13.27
N GLU A 110 35.07 -27.20 -13.48
CA GLU A 110 33.99 -27.03 -12.50
C GLU A 110 33.14 -28.31 -12.44
N VAL A 111 32.94 -28.82 -11.22
CA VAL A 111 32.21 -30.05 -10.93
C VAL A 111 30.98 -29.73 -10.09
N THR A 112 29.79 -30.03 -10.62
CA THR A 112 28.53 -29.99 -9.89
C THR A 112 28.21 -31.38 -9.32
N VAL A 113 27.88 -31.43 -8.02
CA VAL A 113 27.69 -32.64 -7.24
C VAL A 113 26.28 -32.64 -6.67
N HIS A 114 25.53 -33.72 -6.92
CA HIS A 114 24.25 -33.97 -6.27
C HIS A 114 24.16 -35.43 -5.80
N ARG A 115 23.91 -35.63 -4.50
CA ARG A 115 23.72 -36.94 -3.85
C ARG A 115 22.24 -37.31 -3.69
N THR A 116 21.36 -36.31 -3.85
CA THR A 116 19.91 -36.44 -3.62
C THR A 116 19.14 -35.64 -4.65
N LEU A 117 17.85 -35.92 -4.81
CA LEU A 117 16.93 -35.04 -5.54
C LEU A 117 16.79 -33.67 -4.88
N GLY A 118 17.15 -33.53 -3.59
CA GLY A 118 17.15 -32.26 -2.89
C GLY A 118 15.75 -31.76 -2.53
N LEU A 119 14.81 -32.67 -2.25
CA LEU A 119 13.43 -32.35 -1.86
C LEU A 119 13.33 -32.04 -0.35
N TRP A 120 12.47 -31.09 0.03
CA TRP A 120 12.11 -30.81 1.44
C TRP A 120 10.64 -30.37 1.59
N PRO A 121 10.05 -30.48 2.79
CA PRO A 121 8.67 -30.07 3.01
C PRO A 121 8.58 -28.53 3.07
N PRO A 122 7.52 -27.90 2.54
CA PRO A 122 7.43 -26.44 2.51
C PRO A 122 7.53 -25.83 3.92
N SER A 123 8.05 -24.61 3.99
CA SER A 123 8.36 -23.90 5.25
C SER A 123 7.17 -23.59 6.18
N ARG A 124 5.97 -24.07 5.84
CA ARG A 124 4.73 -23.96 6.61
C ARG A 124 4.02 -25.31 6.59
N THR A 125 3.33 -25.64 7.68
CA THR A 125 2.36 -26.75 7.71
C THR A 125 1.34 -26.58 6.57
N LEU A 126 1.14 -27.63 5.79
CA LEU A 126 0.17 -27.62 4.69
C LEU A 126 -1.23 -27.80 5.26
N ARG A 127 -2.14 -26.86 4.96
CA ARG A 127 -3.58 -27.01 5.19
C ARG A 127 -4.23 -27.43 3.88
N SER A 128 -5.15 -28.37 3.93
CA SER A 128 -5.84 -28.88 2.73
C SER A 128 -7.18 -29.52 3.10
N PRO A 129 -8.18 -29.49 2.20
CA PRO A 129 -9.39 -30.29 2.36
C PRO A 129 -9.07 -31.78 2.17
N SER A 130 -9.95 -32.66 2.64
CA SER A 130 -9.87 -34.11 2.39
C SER A 130 -9.90 -34.47 0.90
N GLN A 131 -10.33 -33.55 0.03
CA GLN A 131 -10.39 -33.72 -1.42
C GLN A 131 -9.10 -33.30 -2.16
N ALA A 132 -8.02 -32.93 -1.45
CA ALA A 132 -6.75 -32.63 -2.08
C ALA A 132 -6.02 -33.90 -2.56
N THR A 133 -5.57 -33.90 -3.82
CA THR A 133 -4.97 -35.07 -4.49
C THR A 133 -3.47 -34.93 -4.74
N ALA A 134 -2.82 -33.90 -4.18
CA ALA A 134 -1.41 -33.60 -4.42
C ALA A 134 -0.77 -32.87 -3.24
N LEU A 135 0.53 -33.12 -3.04
CA LEU A 135 1.39 -32.52 -2.05
C LEU A 135 2.49 -31.71 -2.77
N HIS A 136 2.60 -30.43 -2.44
CA HIS A 136 3.62 -29.56 -3.02
C HIS A 136 4.90 -29.58 -2.15
N LEU A 137 5.99 -30.10 -2.71
CA LEU A 137 7.31 -30.16 -2.10
C LEU A 137 8.27 -29.21 -2.81
N GLN A 138 9.30 -28.71 -2.11
CA GLN A 138 10.28 -27.77 -2.67
C GLN A 138 11.59 -28.48 -3.03
N ILE A 139 12.31 -27.99 -4.05
CA ILE A 139 13.56 -28.59 -4.57
C ILE A 139 14.72 -27.57 -4.64
N SER A 140 15.97 -28.00 -4.36
CA SER A 140 17.14 -27.09 -4.24
C SER A 140 17.75 -26.66 -5.56
N TRP A 141 17.56 -27.45 -6.60
CA TRP A 141 18.24 -27.30 -7.87
C TRP A 141 17.33 -27.67 -9.02
N ARG A 142 17.70 -27.24 -10.22
CA ARG A 142 16.90 -27.45 -11.41
C ARG A 142 17.34 -28.74 -12.11
N LEU A 143 16.51 -29.76 -11.99
CA LEU A 143 16.65 -31.01 -12.74
C LEU A 143 16.56 -30.77 -14.27
N PRO A 144 17.13 -31.67 -15.10
CA PRO A 144 16.97 -31.66 -16.55
C PRO A 144 15.51 -31.58 -17.03
N GLU A 145 15.31 -31.09 -18.25
CA GLU A 145 13.96 -30.98 -18.83
C GLU A 145 13.38 -32.38 -19.13
N GLY A 146 12.19 -32.66 -18.58
CA GLY A 146 11.56 -33.98 -18.69
C GLY A 146 12.08 -35.04 -17.71
N THR A 147 12.82 -34.67 -16.65
CA THR A 147 13.13 -35.61 -15.56
C THR A 147 11.87 -36.04 -14.83
N VAL A 148 11.63 -37.36 -14.81
CA VAL A 148 10.49 -38.01 -14.17
C VAL A 148 11.01 -38.99 -13.13
N GLY A 149 10.36 -39.00 -11.96
CA GLY A 149 10.65 -39.94 -10.87
C GLY A 149 9.47 -40.84 -10.54
N GLU A 150 9.71 -41.85 -9.71
CA GLU A 150 8.69 -42.64 -9.03
C GLU A 150 8.69 -42.27 -7.55
N ALA A 151 7.50 -41.97 -7.02
CA ALA A 151 7.29 -41.66 -5.61
C ALA A 151 6.44 -42.74 -4.92
N SER A 152 6.74 -43.00 -3.66
CA SER A 152 5.89 -43.73 -2.72
C SER A 152 5.60 -42.87 -1.50
N TRP A 153 4.37 -42.89 -1.00
CA TRP A 153 3.92 -42.04 0.08
C TRP A 153 3.01 -42.79 1.07
N SER A 154 2.99 -42.31 2.31
CA SER A 154 2.06 -42.79 3.34
C SER A 154 1.66 -41.65 4.28
N ILE A 155 0.41 -41.67 4.75
CA ILE A 155 -0.13 -40.69 5.69
C ILE A 155 -0.35 -41.37 7.05
N VAL A 156 0.27 -40.84 8.11
CA VAL A 156 0.12 -41.32 9.49
C VAL A 156 -0.42 -40.20 10.40
N PRO A 157 -1.07 -40.53 11.54
CA PRO A 157 -1.51 -39.50 12.50
C PRO A 157 -0.30 -38.80 13.12
N ALA A 158 -0.26 -37.47 13.15
CA ALA A 158 0.89 -36.73 13.69
C ALA A 158 1.13 -36.99 15.19
N ALA A 159 0.07 -37.34 15.93
CA ALA A 159 0.14 -37.72 17.34
C ALA A 159 0.77 -39.11 17.59
N THR A 160 0.82 -39.97 16.57
CA THR A 160 1.42 -41.32 16.64
C THR A 160 2.15 -41.68 15.33
N PRO A 161 3.31 -41.08 15.01
CA PRO A 161 3.99 -41.28 13.73
C PRO A 161 4.53 -42.71 13.49
N GLU A 162 4.55 -43.56 14.52
CA GLU A 162 4.92 -45.00 14.45
C GLU A 162 3.71 -45.91 14.16
N ALA A 163 2.50 -45.35 14.03
CA ALA A 163 1.32 -46.13 13.66
C ALA A 163 1.39 -46.59 12.19
N ALA A 164 0.56 -47.59 11.85
CA ALA A 164 0.34 -47.97 10.46
C ALA A 164 -0.24 -46.79 9.65
N ALA A 165 0.07 -46.77 8.35
CA ALA A 165 -0.52 -45.81 7.42
C ALA A 165 -2.05 -45.89 7.43
N LEU A 166 -2.70 -44.73 7.42
CA LEU A 166 -4.15 -44.63 7.23
C LEU A 166 -4.52 -44.77 5.75
N THR A 167 -3.63 -44.26 4.90
CA THR A 167 -3.68 -44.30 3.44
C THR A 167 -2.24 -44.21 2.93
N GLU A 168 -1.94 -44.95 1.87
CA GLU A 168 -0.62 -45.10 1.26
C GLU A 168 -0.75 -45.37 -0.23
N GLY A 169 0.29 -45.06 -0.99
CA GLY A 169 0.28 -45.28 -2.43
C GLY A 169 1.62 -44.98 -3.10
N SER A 170 1.64 -45.13 -4.42
CA SER A 170 2.79 -44.79 -5.25
C SER A 170 2.37 -44.33 -6.64
N GLY A 171 3.27 -43.65 -7.33
CA GLY A 171 3.09 -43.28 -8.72
C GLY A 171 4.19 -42.37 -9.27
N THR A 172 4.19 -42.26 -10.59
CA THR A 172 5.08 -41.42 -11.38
C THR A 172 4.86 -39.94 -11.08
N VAL A 173 5.95 -39.19 -10.91
CA VAL A 173 5.97 -37.74 -10.61
C VAL A 173 6.83 -37.01 -11.63
N ASP A 174 6.28 -35.96 -12.23
CA ASP A 174 7.07 -35.01 -13.01
C ASP A 174 7.89 -34.13 -12.05
N LEU A 175 9.22 -34.18 -12.15
CA LEU A 175 10.13 -33.42 -11.31
C LEU A 175 10.51 -32.06 -11.93
N GLN A 176 9.81 -31.63 -12.99
CA GLN A 176 9.74 -30.23 -13.40
C GLN A 176 9.18 -29.37 -12.26
N ALA A 177 10.08 -28.72 -11.53
CA ALA A 177 9.71 -27.66 -10.59
C ALA A 177 8.98 -26.53 -11.31
N ASP A 178 7.91 -26.02 -10.70
CA ASP A 178 7.14 -24.91 -11.23
C ASP A 178 7.88 -23.55 -11.07
N TRP A 179 7.19 -22.43 -11.32
CA TRP A 179 7.76 -21.08 -11.19
C TRP A 179 8.03 -20.64 -9.75
N LEU A 180 7.52 -21.36 -8.73
CA LEU A 180 7.85 -21.19 -7.30
C LEU A 180 9.01 -22.09 -6.85
N GLY A 181 9.36 -23.12 -7.64
CA GLY A 181 10.31 -24.16 -7.25
C GLY A 181 9.65 -25.38 -6.61
N GLU A 182 8.36 -25.60 -6.90
CA GLU A 182 7.55 -26.65 -6.26
C GLU A 182 7.25 -27.82 -7.21
N VAL A 183 7.33 -29.04 -6.68
CA VAL A 183 7.07 -30.33 -7.33
C VAL A 183 5.79 -30.93 -6.72
N SER A 184 4.90 -31.46 -7.56
CA SER A 184 3.57 -31.94 -7.15
C SER A 184 3.54 -33.47 -7.05
N VAL A 185 3.72 -34.02 -5.85
CA VAL A 185 3.62 -35.46 -5.60
C VAL A 185 2.14 -35.84 -5.42
N PRO A 186 1.61 -36.88 -6.09
CA PRO A 186 0.24 -37.33 -5.86
C PRO A 186 0.11 -37.90 -4.44
N VAL A 187 -0.96 -37.55 -3.72
CA VAL A 187 -1.34 -38.13 -2.43
C VAL A 187 -2.86 -38.31 -2.40
N ASP A 188 -3.36 -39.24 -1.58
CA ASP A 188 -4.79 -39.35 -1.32
C ASP A 188 -5.08 -38.98 0.13
N LEU A 189 -5.82 -37.88 0.34
CA LEU A 189 -6.32 -37.45 1.65
C LEU A 189 -7.82 -37.76 1.84
N SER A 190 -8.45 -38.48 0.90
CA SER A 190 -9.89 -38.74 0.95
C SER A 190 -10.26 -39.69 2.08
N ASP A 191 -11.49 -39.53 2.58
CA ASP A 191 -12.05 -40.17 3.78
C ASP A 191 -11.26 -39.98 5.09
N LEU A 192 -10.16 -39.20 5.10
CA LEU A 192 -9.50 -38.76 6.34
C LEU A 192 -10.35 -37.69 7.06
N PRO A 193 -10.60 -37.83 8.38
CA PRO A 193 -11.26 -36.80 9.15
C PRO A 193 -10.33 -35.60 9.42
N GLU A 194 -10.90 -34.45 9.78
CA GLU A 194 -10.15 -33.25 10.18
C GLU A 194 -9.16 -33.55 11.31
N GLY A 195 -7.92 -33.07 11.17
CA GLY A 195 -6.85 -33.31 12.15
C GLY A 195 -5.43 -33.13 11.63
N ASP A 196 -4.46 -33.34 12.52
CA ASP A 196 -3.03 -33.21 12.24
C ASP A 196 -2.42 -34.55 11.79
N TYR A 197 -1.74 -34.55 10.64
CA TYR A 197 -1.14 -35.71 10.00
C TYR A 197 0.32 -35.46 9.60
N LEU A 198 1.04 -36.54 9.33
CA LEU A 198 2.38 -36.52 8.76
C LEU A 198 2.36 -37.35 7.48
N ALA A 199 2.66 -36.72 6.34
CA ALA A 199 3.00 -37.45 5.14
C ALA A 199 4.47 -37.84 5.17
N ARG A 200 4.75 -39.11 4.89
CA ARG A 200 6.07 -39.58 4.46
C ARG A 200 6.05 -39.71 2.96
N VAL A 201 7.06 -39.20 2.29
CA VAL A 201 7.22 -39.27 0.84
C VAL A 201 8.65 -39.62 0.50
N ASP A 202 8.84 -40.76 -0.14
CA ASP A 202 10.10 -41.20 -0.73
C ASP A 202 10.00 -41.05 -2.25
N VAL A 203 10.92 -40.29 -2.85
CA VAL A 203 10.98 -40.06 -4.30
C VAL A 203 12.32 -40.56 -4.83
N THR A 204 12.29 -41.23 -5.98
CA THR A 204 13.48 -41.72 -6.69
C THR A 204 13.41 -41.36 -8.17
N ALA A 205 14.53 -41.04 -8.80
CA ALA A 205 14.61 -40.85 -10.25
C ALA A 205 16.01 -41.21 -10.76
N ASP A 206 16.10 -41.60 -12.03
CA ASP A 206 17.37 -41.69 -12.75
C ASP A 206 17.57 -40.38 -13.53
N VAL A 207 18.65 -39.66 -13.25
CA VAL A 207 18.86 -38.27 -13.69
C VAL A 207 20.09 -38.19 -14.58
N ASP A 208 19.93 -37.72 -15.81
CA ASP A 208 21.03 -37.64 -16.78
C ASP A 208 22.20 -36.81 -16.24
N GLY A 209 23.42 -37.35 -16.38
CA GLY A 209 24.65 -36.80 -15.77
C GLY A 209 24.86 -37.08 -14.28
N TYR A 210 23.92 -37.71 -13.57
CA TYR A 210 24.01 -38.05 -12.14
C TYR A 210 23.69 -39.51 -11.80
N GLY A 211 22.88 -40.19 -12.61
CA GLY A 211 22.39 -41.54 -12.31
C GLY A 211 21.25 -41.55 -11.28
N PRO A 212 21.06 -42.63 -10.51
CA PRO A 212 19.97 -42.76 -9.57
C PRO A 212 20.14 -41.81 -8.36
N LEU A 213 19.12 -40.98 -8.14
CA LEU A 213 19.00 -40.07 -7.01
C LEU A 213 17.71 -40.35 -6.23
N ALA A 214 17.75 -40.11 -4.92
CA ALA A 214 16.61 -40.29 -4.01
C ALA A 214 16.40 -39.08 -3.10
N SER A 215 15.23 -38.95 -2.48
CA SER A 215 14.98 -38.08 -1.33
C SER A 215 13.80 -38.60 -0.51
N ALA A 216 13.94 -38.61 0.81
CA ALA A 216 12.90 -38.94 1.77
C ALA A 216 12.46 -37.67 2.52
N VAL A 217 11.17 -37.41 2.58
CA VAL A 217 10.57 -36.18 3.12
C VAL A 217 9.46 -36.52 4.11
N GLU A 218 9.52 -35.98 5.32
CA GLU A 218 8.39 -35.94 6.25
C GLU A 218 7.74 -34.55 6.22
N ALA A 219 6.47 -34.44 5.84
CA ALA A 219 5.74 -33.19 5.68
C ALA A 219 4.51 -33.13 6.62
N PRO A 220 4.39 -32.12 7.50
CA PRO A 220 3.23 -31.96 8.37
C PRO A 220 2.03 -31.38 7.60
N ILE A 221 0.90 -32.06 7.68
CA ILE A 221 -0.37 -31.73 7.00
C ILE A 221 -1.47 -31.55 8.05
N VAL A 222 -2.40 -30.64 7.79
CA VAL A 222 -3.69 -30.57 8.51
C VAL A 222 -4.81 -30.75 7.49
N VAL A 223 -5.63 -31.79 7.69
CA VAL A 223 -6.89 -31.94 6.96
C VAL A 223 -7.92 -31.04 7.64
N ASP A 224 -8.54 -30.17 6.87
CA ASP A 224 -9.40 -29.08 7.33
C ASP A 224 -10.49 -28.84 6.26
N ASP A 225 -11.72 -29.30 6.52
CA ASP A 225 -12.87 -29.19 5.59
C ASP A 225 -13.88 -28.12 6.06
N THR A 226 -13.67 -27.52 7.23
CA THR A 226 -14.61 -26.59 7.89
C THR A 226 -14.57 -25.19 7.26
N PRO A 227 -15.61 -24.73 6.54
CA PRO A 227 -15.57 -23.44 5.88
C PRO A 227 -15.64 -22.26 6.85
N PRO A 228 -14.95 -21.14 6.58
CA PRO A 228 -14.86 -20.00 7.49
C PRO A 228 -16.22 -19.33 7.71
N SER A 229 -16.58 -19.03 8.95
CA SER A 229 -17.86 -18.38 9.27
C SER A 229 -17.87 -16.89 8.89
N ILE A 230 -18.95 -16.45 8.23
CA ILE A 230 -19.24 -15.03 7.95
C ILE A 230 -20.51 -14.65 8.72
N THR A 231 -20.38 -13.74 9.69
CA THR A 231 -21.45 -13.37 10.65
C THR A 231 -21.61 -11.86 10.77
N ALA A 232 -22.59 -11.40 11.57
CA ALA A 232 -22.87 -9.98 11.83
C ALA A 232 -23.01 -9.09 10.57
N VAL A 233 -23.44 -9.69 9.45
CA VAL A 233 -23.42 -9.06 8.13
C VAL A 233 -24.40 -7.89 8.06
N ARG A 234 -23.93 -6.75 7.53
CA ARG A 234 -24.69 -5.51 7.46
C ARG A 234 -24.33 -4.69 6.22
N LEU A 235 -25.32 -4.49 5.35
CA LEU A 235 -25.33 -3.43 4.34
C LEU A 235 -25.73 -2.08 5.00
N TYR A 236 -25.09 -0.97 4.60
CA TYR A 236 -25.39 0.38 5.12
C TYR A 236 -26.13 1.26 4.11
N GLU A 237 -25.94 1.02 2.82
CA GLU A 237 -26.60 1.73 1.73
C GLU A 237 -27.19 0.72 0.72
N ASP A 238 -28.52 0.65 0.64
CA ASP A 238 -29.29 -0.21 -0.28
C ASP A 238 -29.56 0.46 -1.66
N HIS A 239 -29.17 1.72 -1.81
CA HIS A 239 -29.39 2.51 -3.02
C HIS A 239 -28.19 3.39 -3.31
N VAL A 240 -27.68 3.33 -4.54
CA VAL A 240 -26.46 4.03 -4.95
C VAL A 240 -26.67 4.88 -6.20
N TYR A 241 -26.03 6.05 -6.22
CA TYR A 241 -25.98 6.98 -7.33
C TYR A 241 -24.53 7.12 -7.78
N PRO A 242 -24.03 6.26 -8.68
CA PRO A 242 -22.59 6.18 -9.01
C PRO A 242 -22.04 7.42 -9.77
N GLU A 243 -22.91 8.40 -10.04
CA GLU A 243 -22.61 9.70 -10.65
C GLU A 243 -21.88 10.65 -9.68
N ARG A 244 -20.58 10.40 -9.44
CA ARG A 244 -19.72 11.04 -8.43
C ARG A 244 -20.10 12.49 -8.05
N ASP A 245 -20.92 12.62 -7.01
CA ASP A 245 -21.39 13.90 -6.46
C ASP A 245 -21.36 13.99 -4.92
N TYR A 246 -20.88 12.92 -4.28
CA TYR A 246 -20.71 12.74 -2.83
C TYR A 246 -22.04 12.59 -2.06
N TYR A 247 -23.02 11.93 -2.68
CA TYR A 247 -24.29 11.47 -2.11
C TYR A 247 -24.60 10.04 -2.58
N LEU A 248 -24.27 9.05 -1.74
CA LEU A 248 -24.46 7.62 -1.99
C LEU A 248 -23.75 7.09 -3.27
N ASP A 249 -22.56 7.61 -3.56
CA ASP A 249 -21.68 7.20 -4.68
C ASP A 249 -21.21 5.72 -4.60
N PHE A 250 -21.42 5.04 -3.46
CA PHE A 250 -21.01 3.66 -3.19
C PHE A 250 -22.00 2.98 -2.24
N ALA A 251 -22.00 1.65 -2.25
CA ALA A 251 -22.56 0.84 -1.17
C ALA A 251 -21.43 0.43 -0.22
N SER A 252 -21.61 0.61 1.09
CA SER A 252 -20.72 0.07 2.10
C SER A 252 -21.40 -1.03 2.90
N PHE A 253 -20.59 -1.99 3.35
CA PHE A 253 -21.04 -3.19 4.04
C PHE A 253 -19.96 -3.67 5.00
N SER A 254 -20.35 -4.42 6.03
CA SER A 254 -19.43 -5.03 7.00
C SER A 254 -19.90 -6.41 7.43
N ALA A 255 -18.97 -7.24 7.87
CA ALA A 255 -19.22 -8.53 8.49
C ALA A 255 -18.13 -8.86 9.52
N THR A 256 -18.37 -9.86 10.35
CA THR A 256 -17.39 -10.51 11.21
C THR A 256 -17.01 -11.85 10.59
N TRP A 257 -15.74 -12.23 10.73
CA TRP A 257 -15.10 -13.35 10.05
C TRP A 257 -14.36 -14.18 11.10
N SER A 258 -14.40 -15.51 11.02
CA SER A 258 -13.57 -16.38 11.86
C SER A 258 -12.20 -16.63 11.24
N GLY A 259 -11.16 -16.72 12.08
CA GLY A 259 -9.80 -17.07 11.65
C GLY A 259 -9.08 -15.99 10.85
N GLU A 260 -7.91 -16.36 10.34
CA GLU A 260 -7.27 -15.64 9.24
C GLU A 260 -7.84 -16.19 7.92
N THR A 261 -8.29 -15.29 7.05
CA THR A 261 -9.04 -15.62 5.83
C THR A 261 -8.76 -14.58 4.77
N GLU A 262 -8.65 -14.98 3.51
CA GLU A 262 -8.91 -14.06 2.40
C GLU A 262 -10.39 -13.67 2.41
N ARG A 263 -10.67 -12.38 2.20
CA ARG A 263 -12.02 -11.82 2.22
C ARG A 263 -12.27 -11.08 0.93
N ALA A 264 -13.35 -11.44 0.24
CA ALA A 264 -13.76 -10.81 -1.00
C ALA A 264 -15.24 -10.43 -0.95
N TYR A 265 -15.64 -9.56 -1.87
CA TYR A 265 -17.04 -9.38 -2.22
C TYR A 265 -17.24 -9.64 -3.71
N GLU A 266 -18.42 -10.14 -4.03
CA GLU A 266 -18.94 -10.28 -5.38
C GLU A 266 -20.23 -9.46 -5.49
N VAL A 267 -20.49 -8.96 -6.68
CA VAL A 267 -21.71 -8.27 -7.03
C VAL A 267 -22.35 -9.02 -8.17
N LEU A 268 -23.50 -9.64 -7.88
CA LEU A 268 -24.28 -10.42 -8.82
C LEU A 268 -25.36 -9.54 -9.44
N ASP A 269 -25.60 -9.70 -10.74
CA ASP A 269 -26.75 -9.10 -11.42
C ASP A 269 -28.07 -9.87 -11.16
N GLY A 270 -29.10 -9.57 -11.96
CA GLY A 270 -30.42 -10.21 -11.84
C GLY A 270 -30.45 -11.68 -12.27
N ASP A 271 -29.49 -12.10 -13.10
CA ASP A 271 -29.37 -13.47 -13.62
C ASP A 271 -28.39 -14.30 -12.76
N GLY A 272 -27.73 -13.68 -11.78
CA GLY A 272 -26.76 -14.30 -10.88
C GLY A 272 -25.31 -14.20 -11.34
N THR A 273 -25.02 -13.50 -12.44
CA THR A 273 -23.67 -13.36 -12.99
C THR A 273 -22.85 -12.37 -12.15
N VAL A 274 -21.61 -12.72 -11.82
CA VAL A 274 -20.70 -11.82 -11.10
C VAL A 274 -20.21 -10.73 -12.05
N VAL A 275 -20.71 -9.50 -11.87
CA VAL A 275 -20.38 -8.33 -12.71
C VAL A 275 -19.30 -7.43 -12.09
N ALA A 276 -18.97 -7.62 -10.82
CA ALA A 276 -17.84 -7.00 -10.15
C ALA A 276 -17.44 -7.81 -8.90
N GLY A 277 -16.17 -7.68 -8.49
CA GLY A 277 -15.68 -8.14 -7.20
C GLY A 277 -14.36 -7.45 -6.84
N ASP A 278 -13.91 -7.61 -5.60
CA ASP A 278 -12.63 -7.10 -5.09
C ASP A 278 -12.28 -7.80 -3.77
N THR A 279 -10.99 -7.92 -3.44
CA THR A 279 -10.51 -8.46 -2.16
C THR A 279 -10.24 -7.33 -1.15
N PHE A 280 -10.29 -7.61 0.15
CA PHE A 280 -10.11 -6.58 1.19
C PHE A 280 -9.66 -7.12 2.56
N VAL A 281 -8.92 -6.31 3.31
CA VAL A 281 -8.27 -6.69 4.58
C VAL A 281 -9.01 -6.19 5.83
N HIS A 282 -10.19 -5.56 5.69
CA HIS A 282 -10.91 -4.91 6.79
C HIS A 282 -12.35 -5.38 6.91
N ASP A 283 -12.87 -5.46 8.14
CA ASP A 283 -14.25 -5.88 8.44
C ASP A 283 -15.34 -5.03 7.77
N ARG A 284 -14.99 -3.87 7.20
CA ARG A 284 -15.86 -3.05 6.34
C ARG A 284 -15.17 -2.75 5.00
N ALA A 285 -15.85 -3.09 3.91
CA ALA A 285 -15.47 -2.72 2.55
C ALA A 285 -16.52 -1.84 1.88
N LYS A 286 -16.29 -1.52 0.59
CA LYS A 286 -17.13 -0.63 -0.22
C LYS A 286 -17.10 -1.04 -1.68
N TRP A 287 -18.29 -1.16 -2.27
CA TRP A 287 -18.45 -1.28 -3.70
C TRP A 287 -18.79 0.09 -4.32
N TYR A 288 -17.96 0.54 -5.26
CA TYR A 288 -18.20 1.74 -6.06
C TYR A 288 -18.64 1.30 -7.47
N PRO A 289 -19.93 1.36 -7.83
CA PRO A 289 -20.36 1.00 -9.18
C PRO A 289 -19.74 1.96 -10.20
N ARG A 290 -19.07 1.42 -11.21
CA ARG A 290 -18.32 2.22 -12.19
C ARG A 290 -19.25 2.73 -13.29
N THR A 291 -19.22 4.03 -13.59
CA THR A 291 -20.06 4.66 -14.63
C THR A 291 -19.43 4.68 -16.03
N LYS A 292 -18.26 4.05 -16.21
CA LYS A 292 -17.47 4.13 -17.45
C LYS A 292 -17.00 2.75 -17.90
N TYR A 293 -16.94 2.60 -19.23
CA TYR A 293 -16.37 1.44 -19.90
C TYR A 293 -14.86 1.23 -19.56
N PRO A 294 -14.33 -0.01 -19.68
CA PRO A 294 -15.06 -1.23 -20.03
C PRO A 294 -16.07 -1.67 -18.97
N ASN A 295 -15.70 -1.60 -17.69
CA ASN A 295 -16.48 -2.15 -16.57
C ASN A 295 -17.66 -1.25 -16.13
N ARG A 296 -18.56 -0.85 -17.04
CA ARG A 296 -19.74 -0.04 -16.67
C ARG A 296 -20.79 -0.91 -15.97
N ILE A 297 -21.24 -0.48 -14.79
CA ILE A 297 -22.43 -1.04 -14.12
C ILE A 297 -23.67 -0.25 -14.57
N ASP A 298 -24.71 -0.96 -14.99
CA ASP A 298 -25.94 -0.38 -15.51
C ASP A 298 -27.00 -0.13 -14.42
N ALA A 299 -28.16 0.38 -14.82
CA ALA A 299 -29.28 0.64 -13.91
C ALA A 299 -29.98 -0.68 -13.57
N GLY A 300 -30.02 -1.04 -12.29
CA GLY A 300 -30.57 -2.33 -11.87
C GLY A 300 -30.65 -2.51 -10.36
N VAL A 301 -30.99 -3.74 -9.96
CA VAL A 301 -30.83 -4.24 -8.58
C VAL A 301 -29.79 -5.35 -8.65
N TYR A 302 -28.76 -5.24 -7.81
CA TYR A 302 -27.64 -6.17 -7.74
C TYR A 302 -27.59 -6.81 -6.36
N THR A 303 -27.21 -8.08 -6.28
CA THR A 303 -27.05 -8.79 -5.00
C THR A 303 -25.59 -8.75 -4.59
N LEU A 304 -25.30 -8.23 -3.38
CA LEU A 304 -23.94 -8.17 -2.86
C LEU A 304 -23.69 -9.42 -2.01
N ARG A 305 -22.75 -10.25 -2.44
CA ARG A 305 -22.32 -11.49 -1.77
C ARG A 305 -20.93 -11.29 -1.18
N LEU A 306 -20.73 -11.77 0.04
CA LEU A 306 -19.45 -11.84 0.71
C LEU A 306 -18.89 -13.24 0.54
N VAL A 307 -17.58 -13.34 0.34
CA VAL A 307 -16.84 -14.58 0.22
C VAL A 307 -15.70 -14.57 1.22
N ALA A 308 -15.49 -15.68 1.90
CA ALA A 308 -14.33 -15.95 2.73
C ALA A 308 -13.67 -17.25 2.29
N THR A 309 -12.35 -17.24 2.21
CA THR A 309 -11.50 -18.41 1.94
C THR A 309 -10.48 -18.51 3.07
N ASP A 310 -10.27 -19.68 3.63
CA ASP A 310 -9.22 -19.93 4.63
C ASP A 310 -7.91 -20.42 4.00
N GLU A 311 -6.93 -20.81 4.82
CA GLU A 311 -5.64 -21.36 4.37
C GLU A 311 -5.75 -22.78 3.75
N ALA A 312 -6.82 -23.53 4.01
CA ALA A 312 -7.09 -24.81 3.34
C ALA A 312 -7.75 -24.64 1.96
N GLY A 313 -8.38 -23.48 1.73
CA GLY A 313 -9.13 -23.19 0.51
C GLY A 313 -10.65 -23.42 0.65
N ASN A 314 -11.17 -23.70 1.85
CA ASN A 314 -12.60 -23.85 2.06
C ASN A 314 -13.30 -22.50 1.87
N THR A 315 -14.40 -22.48 1.11
CA THR A 315 -15.05 -21.23 0.71
C THR A 315 -16.47 -21.07 1.24
N ALA A 316 -16.66 -20.10 2.13
CA ALA A 316 -17.97 -19.70 2.62
C ALA A 316 -18.53 -18.48 1.87
N ARG A 317 -19.85 -18.42 1.69
CA ARG A 317 -20.52 -17.36 0.93
C ARG A 317 -21.82 -16.92 1.60
N VAL A 318 -21.97 -15.61 1.86
CA VAL A 318 -23.17 -15.04 2.51
C VAL A 318 -23.64 -13.78 1.78
N VAL A 319 -24.94 -13.67 1.54
CA VAL A 319 -25.56 -12.48 0.92
C VAL A 319 -25.68 -11.36 1.96
N ALA A 320 -25.06 -10.21 1.69
CA ALA A 320 -25.17 -9.02 2.54
C ALA A 320 -26.43 -8.18 2.27
N GLY A 321 -27.04 -8.35 1.10
CA GLY A 321 -28.30 -7.69 0.72
C GLY A 321 -28.35 -7.33 -0.76
N GLN A 322 -29.38 -6.55 -1.13
CA GLN A 322 -29.54 -6.01 -2.47
C GLN A 322 -29.22 -4.51 -2.52
N VAL A 323 -28.58 -4.08 -3.60
CA VAL A 323 -28.21 -2.68 -3.87
C VAL A 323 -28.83 -2.23 -5.19
N ARG A 324 -29.63 -1.16 -5.14
CA ARG A 324 -30.22 -0.55 -6.33
C ARG A 324 -29.30 0.52 -6.92
N VAL A 325 -28.80 0.27 -8.13
CA VAL A 325 -27.98 1.23 -8.89
C VAL A 325 -28.88 2.13 -9.73
N THR A 326 -28.84 3.44 -9.46
CA THR A 326 -29.55 4.46 -10.25
C THR A 326 -28.53 5.45 -10.83
N PRO A 327 -28.17 5.38 -12.13
CA PRO A 327 -27.22 6.29 -12.77
C PRO A 327 -27.84 7.69 -13.00
N LYS A 328 -28.02 8.45 -11.91
CA LYS A 328 -28.56 9.82 -11.90
C LYS A 328 -27.79 10.66 -10.89
N LYS A 329 -27.25 11.79 -11.33
CA LYS A 329 -26.66 12.81 -10.45
C LYS A 329 -27.75 13.47 -9.61
N ARG A 330 -27.72 13.28 -8.29
CA ARG A 330 -28.73 13.79 -7.35
C ARG A 330 -28.33 15.12 -6.74
N LEU A 331 -27.04 15.36 -6.51
CA LEU A 331 -26.56 16.53 -5.79
C LEU A 331 -26.12 17.65 -6.75
N ARG A 332 -26.83 18.79 -6.72
CA ARG A 332 -26.55 19.97 -7.55
C ARG A 332 -26.21 21.19 -6.70
N GLN A 333 -25.22 21.97 -7.16
CA GLN A 333 -25.03 23.33 -6.64
C GLN A 333 -25.97 24.31 -7.33
N VAL A 334 -26.70 25.09 -6.53
CA VAL A 334 -27.58 26.16 -7.02
C VAL A 334 -27.23 27.49 -6.35
N VAL A 335 -27.35 28.59 -7.09
CA VAL A 335 -27.24 29.95 -6.56
C VAL A 335 -28.64 30.44 -6.21
N THR A 336 -28.88 30.75 -4.95
CA THR A 336 -30.14 31.34 -4.47
C THR A 336 -29.90 32.80 -4.10
N VAL A 337 -30.80 33.70 -4.52
CA VAL A 337 -30.74 35.13 -4.24
C VAL A 337 -31.97 35.53 -3.43
N ARG A 338 -31.78 36.25 -2.33
CA ARG A 338 -32.85 36.91 -1.56
C ARG A 338 -32.61 38.42 -1.58
N GLN A 339 -33.66 39.21 -1.76
CA GLN A 339 -33.65 40.66 -1.51
C GLN A 339 -34.46 40.96 -0.25
N MET A 340 -33.91 41.79 0.64
CA MET A 340 -34.54 42.12 1.92
C MET A 340 -34.30 43.60 2.24
N SER A 341 -35.34 44.33 2.66
CA SER A 341 -35.22 45.74 3.06
C SER A 341 -34.30 45.88 4.29
N ALA A 342 -33.56 46.98 4.37
CA ALA A 342 -32.53 47.17 5.40
C ALA A 342 -33.08 47.00 6.82
N LYS A 343 -34.27 47.57 7.10
CA LYS A 343 -34.99 47.44 8.37
C LYS A 343 -35.43 46.01 8.70
N LYS A 344 -35.66 45.14 7.70
CA LYS A 344 -36.13 43.75 7.91
C LYS A 344 -35.02 42.79 8.35
N VAL A 345 -33.77 43.12 8.06
CA VAL A 345 -32.58 42.34 8.49
C VAL A 345 -31.79 43.04 9.59
N LEU A 346 -32.28 44.18 10.10
CA LEU A 346 -31.65 44.89 11.21
C LEU A 346 -31.79 44.07 12.50
N GLY A 347 -30.67 43.71 13.11
CA GLY A 347 -30.63 42.91 14.34
C GLY A 347 -29.95 43.59 15.53
N GLY A 348 -29.26 44.72 15.32
CA GLY A 348 -28.69 45.52 16.40
C GLY A 348 -28.18 46.88 15.91
N THR A 349 -28.06 47.85 16.80
CA THR A 349 -27.66 49.24 16.48
C THR A 349 -26.74 49.82 17.54
N HIS A 350 -25.73 50.56 17.10
CA HIS A 350 -24.90 51.41 17.93
C HIS A 350 -24.93 52.82 17.34
N VAL A 351 -25.40 53.80 18.11
CA VAL A 351 -25.62 55.18 17.67
C VAL A 351 -25.11 56.11 18.76
N ASP A 352 -24.02 56.83 18.47
CA ASP A 352 -23.48 57.81 19.42
C ASP A 352 -24.37 59.04 19.60
N ARG A 353 -24.08 59.84 20.63
CA ARG A 353 -24.77 61.08 20.99
C ARG A 353 -24.89 62.11 19.84
N CYS A 354 -23.96 62.15 18.90
CA CYS A 354 -24.04 63.04 17.73
C CYS A 354 -24.62 62.38 16.47
N SER A 355 -25.04 61.12 16.54
CA SER A 355 -25.37 60.32 15.36
C SER A 355 -26.86 60.02 15.31
N GLN A 356 -27.34 59.58 14.14
CA GLN A 356 -28.72 59.15 13.98
C GLN A 356 -28.83 58.02 12.96
N LEU A 357 -29.63 57.00 13.31
CA LEU A 357 -30.14 56.03 12.36
C LEU A 357 -31.62 56.36 12.11
N ARG A 358 -31.95 56.86 10.91
CA ARG A 358 -33.31 57.23 10.50
C ARG A 358 -33.99 56.08 9.76
N SER A 359 -35.31 55.99 9.82
CA SER A 359 -36.10 55.10 8.97
C SER A 359 -37.49 55.73 8.73
N PRO A 360 -37.88 56.03 7.48
CA PRO A 360 -37.13 55.84 6.23
C PRO A 360 -35.84 56.68 6.11
N SER A 361 -35.06 56.38 5.08
CA SER A 361 -33.86 57.06 4.61
C SER A 361 -34.22 58.20 3.64
N THR A 362 -33.30 59.09 3.27
CA THR A 362 -33.66 60.26 2.44
C THR A 362 -33.93 59.93 0.96
N HIS A 363 -33.32 58.86 0.45
CA HIS A 363 -33.55 58.32 -0.91
C HIS A 363 -34.55 57.16 -0.99
N GLY A 364 -34.91 56.50 0.12
CA GLY A 364 -35.61 55.21 0.09
C GLY A 364 -36.93 55.21 0.86
N GLY A 365 -37.99 54.68 0.25
CA GLY A 365 -39.28 54.44 0.91
C GLY A 365 -39.23 53.44 2.08
N ALA A 366 -40.41 53.08 2.60
CA ALA A 366 -40.57 52.29 3.82
C ALA A 366 -39.66 51.03 3.89
N GLY A 367 -38.94 50.89 5.01
CA GLY A 367 -38.01 49.78 5.25
C GLY A 367 -36.54 50.07 4.92
N SER A 368 -36.23 51.25 4.37
CA SER A 368 -34.87 51.80 4.28
C SER A 368 -34.35 52.30 5.64
N LEU A 369 -33.02 52.48 5.74
CA LEU A 369 -32.32 53.07 6.87
C LEU A 369 -31.39 54.20 6.37
N GLY A 370 -31.41 55.37 7.02
CA GLY A 370 -30.47 56.47 6.76
C GLY A 370 -29.46 56.59 7.90
N PHE A 371 -28.19 56.36 7.61
CA PHE A 371 -27.09 56.56 8.54
C PHE A 371 -26.63 58.01 8.46
N ALA A 372 -26.63 58.73 9.58
CA ALA A 372 -26.12 60.10 9.63
C ALA A 372 -25.19 60.29 10.84
N SER A 373 -23.93 60.61 10.56
CA SER A 373 -22.99 61.18 11.53
C SER A 373 -23.08 62.71 11.48
N LEU A 374 -22.84 63.39 12.61
CA LEU A 374 -22.75 64.86 12.66
C LEU A 374 -21.34 65.29 13.09
N THR A 375 -20.83 66.34 12.45
CA THR A 375 -19.50 66.92 12.69
C THR A 375 -19.39 67.74 13.99
N ARG A 376 -20.48 67.94 14.74
CA ARG A 376 -20.54 68.87 15.89
C ARG A 376 -20.04 68.28 17.22
N CYS A 377 -19.43 67.10 17.22
CA CYS A 377 -18.84 66.51 18.43
C CYS A 377 -17.49 67.12 18.79
N ARG A 378 -17.01 66.87 20.02
CA ARG A 378 -15.63 67.18 20.41
C ARG A 378 -14.63 66.09 20.00
N THR A 379 -15.08 64.86 19.73
CA THR A 379 -14.24 63.77 19.20
C THR A 379 -14.95 62.99 18.09
N ALA A 380 -14.19 62.43 17.14
CA ALA A 380 -14.74 61.57 16.09
C ALA A 380 -15.39 60.29 16.66
N SER A 381 -14.92 59.81 17.81
CA SER A 381 -15.47 58.67 18.58
C SER A 381 -16.81 58.92 19.26
N GLN A 382 -17.40 60.12 19.11
CA GLN A 382 -18.77 60.45 19.54
C GLN A 382 -19.72 60.60 18.35
N SER A 383 -19.27 60.23 17.14
CA SER A 383 -19.95 60.47 15.87
C SER A 383 -20.22 59.18 15.07
N VAL A 384 -20.06 58.00 15.68
CA VAL A 384 -20.28 56.72 15.02
C VAL A 384 -21.78 56.41 14.94
N VAL A 385 -22.21 55.87 13.79
CA VAL A 385 -23.44 55.09 13.70
C VAL A 385 -23.14 53.80 12.94
N ALA A 386 -23.45 52.67 13.58
CA ALA A 386 -23.27 51.34 13.05
C ALA A 386 -24.50 50.47 13.32
N ALA A 387 -24.73 49.49 12.45
CA ALA A 387 -25.82 48.54 12.55
C ALA A 387 -25.34 47.13 12.23
N GLY A 388 -25.75 46.17 13.05
CA GLY A 388 -25.60 44.75 12.81
C GLY A 388 -26.83 44.21 12.09
N PHE A 389 -26.59 43.40 11.06
CA PHE A 389 -27.61 42.83 10.19
C PHE A 389 -27.49 41.31 10.15
N GLY A 390 -28.63 40.63 10.20
CA GLY A 390 -28.72 39.18 10.22
C GLY A 390 -29.77 38.64 9.26
N ALA A 391 -29.46 37.52 8.59
CA ALA A 391 -30.42 36.85 7.71
C ALA A 391 -30.21 35.34 7.68
N TYR A 392 -31.31 34.59 7.88
CA TYR A 392 -31.34 33.15 7.63
C TYR A 392 -31.15 32.85 6.14
N LEU A 393 -30.25 31.91 5.86
CA LEU A 393 -30.00 31.37 4.53
C LEU A 393 -31.17 30.45 4.10
N PRO A 394 -31.26 30.06 2.82
CA PRO A 394 -32.09 28.94 2.39
C PRO A 394 -31.40 27.62 2.74
N ASP A 395 -32.17 26.63 3.15
CA ASP A 395 -31.65 25.37 3.68
C ASP A 395 -30.79 24.63 2.64
N SER A 396 -29.84 23.82 3.10
CA SER A 396 -28.86 23.18 2.20
C SER A 396 -28.54 21.77 2.65
N PHE A 397 -28.44 20.87 1.67
CA PHE A 397 -27.99 19.51 1.89
C PHE A 397 -26.52 19.52 2.38
N THR A 398 -26.18 18.56 3.23
CA THR A 398 -24.80 18.32 3.67
C THR A 398 -24.27 17.11 2.91
N PRO A 399 -23.24 17.24 2.05
CA PRO A 399 -22.64 16.08 1.38
C PRO A 399 -22.22 15.02 2.41
N THR A 400 -22.78 13.82 2.32
CA THR A 400 -22.71 12.79 3.38
C THR A 400 -21.42 11.98 3.30
N GLN A 401 -20.29 12.63 3.54
CA GLN A 401 -18.97 11.99 3.66
C GLN A 401 -17.93 12.92 4.30
N LYS A 402 -16.83 12.35 4.83
CA LYS A 402 -15.69 13.05 5.49
C LYS A 402 -14.95 14.12 4.65
N THR A 403 -15.45 14.49 3.47
CA THR A 403 -14.87 15.59 2.68
C THR A 403 -15.16 16.93 3.35
N ARG A 404 -14.20 17.87 3.33
CA ARG A 404 -14.27 19.18 4.01
C ARG A 404 -15.22 20.19 3.29
N ARG A 405 -16.37 19.73 2.78
CA ARG A 405 -17.30 20.48 1.94
C ARG A 405 -18.45 21.06 2.75
N SER A 406 -18.34 22.35 3.07
CA SER A 406 -19.41 23.16 3.67
C SER A 406 -20.74 23.03 2.93
N ARG A 407 -21.86 23.04 3.69
CA ARG A 407 -23.24 23.17 3.17
C ARG A 407 -23.38 24.31 2.15
N TYR A 408 -22.63 25.40 2.34
CA TYR A 408 -22.61 26.56 1.46
C TYR A 408 -21.20 26.74 0.87
N SER A 409 -21.10 26.93 -0.45
CA SER A 409 -19.84 27.01 -1.20
C SER A 409 -19.57 28.38 -1.83
N GLY A 410 -20.33 29.40 -1.42
CA GLY A 410 -20.11 30.79 -1.80
C GLY A 410 -21.18 31.71 -1.21
N LEU A 411 -20.77 32.86 -0.69
CA LEU A 411 -21.67 33.92 -0.21
C LEU A 411 -21.23 35.26 -0.79
N GLN A 412 -22.19 36.11 -1.12
CA GLN A 412 -21.98 37.51 -1.41
C GLN A 412 -23.16 38.33 -0.88
N ILE A 413 -22.87 39.43 -0.19
CA ILE A 413 -23.88 40.40 0.27
C ILE A 413 -23.63 41.72 -0.46
N SER A 414 -24.60 42.13 -1.28
CA SER A 414 -24.67 43.48 -1.83
C SER A 414 -25.59 44.35 -0.99
N LEU A 415 -25.30 45.65 -0.93
CA LEU A 415 -26.30 46.66 -0.57
C LEU A 415 -26.82 47.39 -1.81
N LEU A 416 -28.01 47.96 -1.72
CA LEU A 416 -28.51 49.02 -2.60
C LEU A 416 -28.67 50.28 -1.77
N GLY A 417 -27.94 51.33 -2.13
CA GLY A 417 -27.81 52.54 -1.34
C GLY A 417 -26.81 53.51 -1.95
N GLY A 418 -26.59 54.63 -1.28
CA GLY A 418 -25.67 55.69 -1.69
C GLY A 418 -25.60 56.79 -0.64
N PRO A 419 -24.84 57.87 -0.88
CA PRO A 419 -24.87 59.07 -0.05
C PRO A 419 -26.29 59.58 0.23
N ALA A 420 -26.53 60.16 1.40
CA ALA A 420 -27.80 60.84 1.70
C ALA A 420 -27.98 62.11 0.84
N ARG A 421 -29.23 62.57 0.65
CA ARG A 421 -29.53 63.79 -0.13
C ARG A 421 -28.89 65.05 0.44
N ASP A 422 -28.68 65.07 1.76
CA ASP A 422 -28.02 66.14 2.51
C ASP A 422 -26.63 65.70 3.02
N ALA A 423 -25.94 64.85 2.28
CA ALA A 423 -24.57 64.44 2.57
C ALA A 423 -23.57 65.62 2.50
N GLY A 424 -22.54 65.57 3.34
CA GLY A 424 -21.39 66.47 3.25
C GLY A 424 -20.42 66.07 2.13
N ARG A 425 -19.20 66.62 2.17
CA ARG A 425 -18.10 66.14 1.32
C ARG A 425 -17.70 64.71 1.70
N ASP A 426 -17.23 63.97 0.70
CA ASP A 426 -16.66 62.61 0.81
C ASP A 426 -17.48 61.61 1.68
N PRO A 427 -18.79 61.47 1.41
CA PRO A 427 -19.65 60.54 2.12
C PRO A 427 -19.23 59.09 1.87
N TYR A 428 -19.25 58.29 2.93
CA TYR A 428 -18.83 56.90 2.90
C TYR A 428 -19.64 55.99 3.82
N LEU A 429 -19.73 54.71 3.47
CA LEU A 429 -20.22 53.64 4.35
C LEU A 429 -19.19 52.51 4.39
N VAL A 430 -18.76 52.12 5.60
CA VAL A 430 -17.96 50.90 5.80
C VAL A 430 -18.93 49.73 5.97
N MET A 431 -18.64 48.59 5.34
CA MET A 431 -19.35 47.34 5.58
C MET A 431 -18.38 46.15 5.64
N ALA A 432 -18.68 45.16 6.47
CA ALA A 432 -17.88 43.95 6.63
C ALA A 432 -18.77 42.76 7.06
N TYR A 433 -18.38 41.55 6.69
CA TYR A 433 -18.93 40.33 7.30
C TYR A 433 -18.45 40.20 8.75
N THR A 434 -19.17 39.41 9.55
CA THR A 434 -18.80 39.13 10.94
C THR A 434 -18.47 37.65 11.11
N ASP A 435 -17.30 37.32 11.65
CA ASP A 435 -16.84 35.95 11.87
C ASP A 435 -17.51 35.29 13.09
N LEU A 436 -17.25 34.01 13.36
CA LEU A 436 -17.83 33.27 14.50
C LEU A 436 -17.45 33.84 15.88
N HIS A 437 -16.47 34.74 15.96
CA HIS A 437 -15.96 35.39 17.17
C HIS A 437 -16.25 36.91 17.17
N ASP A 438 -17.28 37.31 16.40
CA ASP A 438 -17.73 38.69 16.22
C ASP A 438 -16.70 39.67 15.60
N ARG A 439 -15.62 39.17 14.98
CA ARG A 439 -14.59 39.99 14.31
C ARG A 439 -14.99 40.33 12.88
N LEU A 440 -14.54 41.47 12.38
CA LEU A 440 -14.85 41.93 11.02
C LEU A 440 -13.96 41.24 9.96
N LEU A 441 -14.56 40.78 8.87
CA LEU A 441 -13.92 40.16 7.71
C LEU A 441 -14.41 40.77 6.39
N GLY A 442 -13.52 40.92 5.40
CA GLY A 442 -13.88 41.50 4.09
C GLY A 442 -14.41 42.92 4.21
N LYS A 443 -13.70 43.76 4.99
CA LYS A 443 -14.07 45.17 5.21
C LYS A 443 -13.87 45.96 3.92
N ARG A 444 -14.96 46.46 3.34
CA ARG A 444 -14.95 47.41 2.23
C ARG A 444 -15.54 48.76 2.67
N THR A 445 -14.98 49.84 2.15
CA THR A 445 -15.61 51.17 2.22
C THR A 445 -16.25 51.45 0.87
N PHE A 446 -17.45 52.02 0.89
CA PHE A 446 -18.17 52.50 -0.28
C PHE A 446 -18.24 54.02 -0.25
N TYR A 447 -17.86 54.67 -1.35
CA TYR A 447 -17.95 56.11 -1.62
C TYR A 447 -18.86 56.39 -2.83
N GLU A 448 -19.20 55.34 -3.58
CA GLU A 448 -19.92 55.37 -4.83
C GLU A 448 -21.37 55.88 -4.64
N GLY A 449 -21.90 56.55 -5.67
CA GLY A 449 -23.26 57.11 -5.69
C GLY A 449 -24.38 56.07 -5.58
N TYR A 450 -25.64 56.52 -5.60
CA TYR A 450 -26.79 55.63 -5.34
C TYR A 450 -26.88 54.46 -6.34
N GLY A 451 -26.61 53.24 -5.86
CA GLY A 451 -26.41 52.07 -6.70
C GLY A 451 -26.24 50.77 -5.91
N ARG A 452 -25.95 49.67 -6.63
CA ARG A 452 -25.68 48.37 -6.01
C ARG A 452 -24.18 48.23 -5.74
N HIS A 453 -23.83 48.09 -4.48
CA HIS A 453 -22.45 47.96 -4.03
C HIS A 453 -22.22 46.61 -3.37
N ASP A 454 -21.22 45.87 -3.84
CA ASP A 454 -20.97 44.46 -3.48
C ASP A 454 -19.85 44.35 -2.44
N LEU A 455 -20.06 43.58 -1.35
CA LEU A 455 -18.93 43.01 -0.60
C LEU A 455 -18.20 41.94 -1.40
N ASP A 456 -16.98 41.64 -0.96
CA ASP A 456 -16.19 40.52 -1.43
C ASP A 456 -16.98 39.21 -1.38
N LYS A 457 -16.79 38.38 -2.40
CA LYS A 457 -17.46 37.09 -2.56
C LYS A 457 -16.70 36.01 -1.77
N LEU A 458 -17.22 35.64 -0.61
CA LEU A 458 -16.68 34.59 0.25
C LEU A 458 -16.90 33.20 -0.37
N ALA A 459 -16.03 32.82 -1.31
CA ALA A 459 -15.94 31.45 -1.84
C ALA A 459 -15.05 30.55 -0.95
N ARG A 460 -13.94 31.09 -0.45
CA ARG A 460 -13.11 30.49 0.61
C ARG A 460 -13.49 31.15 1.94
N GLY A 461 -13.44 30.40 3.05
CA GLY A 461 -13.69 30.95 4.39
C GLY A 461 -15.16 31.21 4.76
N ILE A 462 -16.14 30.84 3.94
CA ILE A 462 -17.58 30.97 4.25
C ILE A 462 -17.99 30.30 5.57
N THR A 463 -17.32 29.21 5.95
CA THR A 463 -17.48 28.52 7.24
C THR A 463 -17.11 29.38 8.46
N ARG A 464 -16.39 30.50 8.27
CA ARG A 464 -16.07 31.45 9.33
C ARG A 464 -17.19 32.46 9.60
N VAL A 465 -18.19 32.61 8.73
CA VAL A 465 -19.26 33.63 8.86
C VAL A 465 -20.68 33.05 8.91
N VAL A 466 -20.88 31.82 8.42
CA VAL A 466 -22.17 31.14 8.51
C VAL A 466 -22.33 30.51 9.88
N ARG A 467 -23.29 31.01 10.66
CA ARG A 467 -23.64 30.55 12.00
C ARG A 467 -24.79 29.56 11.95
N HIS A 468 -24.90 28.73 12.99
CA HIS A 468 -25.99 27.76 13.18
C HIS A 468 -26.84 28.18 14.38
N ASP A 469 -28.11 28.51 14.13
CA ASP A 469 -29.10 28.71 15.17
C ASP A 469 -29.65 27.35 15.60
N ARG A 470 -29.14 26.84 16.73
CA ARG A 470 -29.55 25.56 17.33
C ARG A 470 -31.00 25.54 17.81
N ARG A 471 -31.67 26.69 17.97
CA ARG A 471 -33.08 26.75 18.43
C ARG A 471 -34.06 26.55 17.29
N SER A 472 -33.69 26.90 16.05
CA SER A 472 -34.54 26.72 14.87
C SER A 472 -33.96 25.75 13.83
N ASP A 473 -32.84 25.08 14.13
CA ASP A 473 -31.97 24.30 13.23
C ASP A 473 -31.64 24.98 11.88
N ARG A 474 -31.45 26.31 11.88
CA ARG A 474 -31.25 27.07 10.64
C ARG A 474 -29.92 27.79 10.61
N TYR A 475 -29.38 27.93 9.41
CA TYR A 475 -28.13 28.63 9.19
C TYR A 475 -28.39 30.09 8.82
N TYR A 476 -27.58 30.99 9.36
CA TYR A 476 -27.67 32.43 9.10
C TYR A 476 -26.29 33.04 8.91
N VAL A 477 -26.25 34.27 8.39
CA VAL A 477 -25.03 35.08 8.37
C VAL A 477 -25.30 36.41 9.05
N TRP A 478 -24.25 36.97 9.66
CA TRP A 478 -24.23 38.31 10.23
C TRP A 478 -23.19 39.19 9.53
N TRP A 479 -23.51 40.47 9.36
CA TRP A 479 -22.62 41.49 8.82
C TRP A 479 -22.90 42.83 9.50
N GLN A 480 -21.95 43.75 9.46
CA GLN A 480 -22.10 45.09 10.05
C GLN A 480 -21.84 46.16 8.98
N ALA A 481 -22.61 47.24 9.03
CA ALA A 481 -22.33 48.46 8.27
C ALA A 481 -22.35 49.68 9.20
N GLY A 482 -21.51 50.69 8.92
CA GLY A 482 -21.46 51.91 9.72
C GLY A 482 -20.54 53.00 9.15
N LEU A 483 -20.63 54.18 9.73
CA LEU A 483 -19.88 55.37 9.34
C LEU A 483 -19.67 56.31 10.54
N ALA A 484 -18.80 57.32 10.38
CA ALA A 484 -18.49 58.34 11.38
C ALA A 484 -18.05 59.66 10.71
N ALA A 485 -17.60 60.63 11.52
CA ALA A 485 -16.94 61.87 11.10
C ALA A 485 -17.75 62.74 10.11
N GLY A 486 -19.07 62.86 10.31
CA GLY A 486 -19.96 63.70 9.49
C GLY A 486 -20.50 63.04 8.22
N SER A 487 -20.07 61.81 7.92
CA SER A 487 -20.56 61.04 6.78
C SER A 487 -22.08 60.74 6.88
N ARG A 488 -22.76 60.62 5.73
CA ARG A 488 -24.19 60.32 5.64
C ARG A 488 -24.51 59.42 4.45
N TYR A 489 -25.22 58.32 4.69
CA TYR A 489 -25.45 57.26 3.70
C TYR A 489 -26.81 56.59 3.89
N ASP A 490 -27.57 56.47 2.80
CA ASP A 490 -28.87 55.83 2.73
C ASP A 490 -28.74 54.37 2.25
N LEU A 491 -29.41 53.46 2.96
CA LEU A 491 -29.38 52.02 2.76
C LEU A 491 -30.82 51.51 2.57
N GLN A 492 -31.19 51.11 1.35
CA GLN A 492 -32.56 50.69 1.03
C GLN A 492 -32.79 49.20 1.30
N LYS A 493 -31.96 48.33 0.70
CA LYS A 493 -32.11 46.88 0.77
C LYS A 493 -30.78 46.16 0.56
N PHE A 494 -30.70 44.93 1.05
CA PHE A 494 -29.62 44.01 0.77
C PHE A 494 -30.03 42.98 -0.28
N ARG A 495 -29.05 42.53 -1.08
CA ARG A 495 -29.14 41.34 -1.94
C ARG A 495 -28.17 40.30 -1.38
N ILE A 496 -28.72 39.21 -0.86
CA ILE A 496 -27.96 38.10 -0.29
C ILE A 496 -27.94 36.97 -1.30
N GLN A 497 -26.76 36.66 -1.82
CA GLN A 497 -26.54 35.66 -2.87
C GLN A 497 -25.69 34.52 -2.31
N VAL A 498 -26.25 33.31 -2.25
CA VAL A 498 -25.59 32.14 -1.65
C VAL A 498 -25.61 30.94 -2.60
N LYS A 499 -24.47 30.24 -2.70
CA LYS A 499 -24.31 28.98 -3.43
C LYS A 499 -24.48 27.82 -2.45
N ARG A 500 -25.53 27.03 -2.62
CA ARG A 500 -25.91 25.90 -1.74
C ARG A 500 -26.00 24.58 -2.50
N TRP A 501 -25.99 23.47 -1.78
CA TRP A 501 -26.27 22.14 -2.33
C TRP A 501 -27.76 21.79 -2.16
N VAL A 502 -28.35 21.19 -3.17
CA VAL A 502 -29.71 20.64 -3.14
C VAL A 502 -29.73 19.26 -3.77
N LEU A 503 -30.59 18.39 -3.26
CA LEU A 503 -30.98 17.15 -3.94
C LEU A 503 -31.95 17.48 -5.09
N ARG A 504 -31.94 16.63 -6.13
CA ARG A 504 -32.84 16.64 -7.29
C ARG A 504 -33.22 15.21 -7.64
#